data_AF-A0A6N2YQ73-F1
#
_entry.id   AF-A0A6N2YQ73-F1
#
_cell.length_a   1.000
_cell.length_b   1.000
_cell.length_c   1.000
_cell.angle_alpha   90.00
_cell.angle_beta   90.00
_cell.angle_gamma   90.00
#
_symmetry.space_group_name_H-M   'P 1'
#
loop_
_entity.id
_entity.type
_entity.pdbx_description
1 polymer ?
#
loop_
_entity_poly.entity_id
_entity_poly.type
_entity_poly.pdbx_seq_one_letter_code
_entity_poly.pdbx_strand_id
1 'polypeptide(L)'
;MNVRKPTDYSAMYGMLDQPMGAGLPQMELYFEIGRAVCARPEKGAAVMAAEYLQANYPGDRGFSPRNLRRMREFYRAYADSLELRALALKLGWTQNVAILEGCESSQERDWYLRAALEHRWTKVELLEKIQARAWLREGLDEPDNTCYTESNTVSAGCLEHEEDPFCVSGNICRSPMAEYVMKDLVKKAGLKGEFQIASAATSREEIGNPIYPPARRKLAEHGVSCDGHAARQLRNSDYEEYDLLIGMDQANLRNMYRICGGDFNDKMHLLMEYAGYPEQEVADPWYTDDFDTTWRDVLAGCQGLLDQIIAQGG
;
A
#
# COMPACT_ATOMS: atom_id res chain seq x y z
N MET A 1 -35.29 -1.37 -2.21
CA MET A 1 -34.55 -2.27 -1.30
C MET A 1 -33.85 -3.33 -2.14
N ASN A 2 -32.54 -3.23 -2.35
CA ASN A 2 -31.77 -4.29 -3.01
C ASN A 2 -31.54 -5.41 -2.00
N VAL A 3 -32.37 -6.44 -2.05
CA VAL A 3 -32.13 -7.68 -1.31
C VAL A 3 -30.95 -8.37 -1.99
N ARG A 4 -29.74 -8.22 -1.44
CA ARG A 4 -28.57 -9.01 -1.88
C ARG A 4 -28.97 -10.48 -1.78
N LYS A 5 -28.82 -11.23 -2.88
CA LYS A 5 -29.02 -12.68 -2.86
C LYS A 5 -28.16 -13.30 -1.75
N PRO A 6 -28.70 -14.22 -0.94
CA PRO A 6 -27.90 -14.94 0.05
C PRO A 6 -26.73 -15.60 -0.67
N THR A 7 -25.52 -15.27 -0.25
CA THR A 7 -24.31 -15.86 -0.81
C THR A 7 -24.08 -17.20 -0.10
N ASP A 8 -24.06 -18.30 -0.85
CA ASP A 8 -23.80 -19.63 -0.30
C ASP A 8 -22.29 -19.82 -0.04
N TYR A 9 -21.96 -20.19 1.20
CA TYR A 9 -20.60 -20.43 1.70
C TYR A 9 -20.36 -21.89 2.09
N SER A 10 -21.32 -22.80 1.85
CA SER A 10 -21.26 -24.19 2.30
C SER A 10 -20.00 -24.93 1.84
N ALA A 11 -19.56 -24.67 0.60
CA ALA A 11 -18.31 -25.24 0.08
C ALA A 11 -17.07 -24.75 0.83
N MET A 12 -17.02 -23.45 1.17
CA MET A 12 -15.92 -22.88 1.97
C MET A 12 -15.92 -23.47 3.38
N TYR A 13 -17.09 -23.66 3.99
CA TYR A 13 -17.22 -24.29 5.31
C TYR A 13 -16.70 -25.74 5.30
N GLY A 14 -17.04 -26.54 4.29
CA GLY A 14 -16.48 -27.88 4.14
C GLY A 14 -14.95 -27.90 3.99
N MET A 15 -14.37 -26.88 3.33
CA MET A 15 -12.91 -26.72 3.25
C MET A 15 -12.27 -26.29 4.58
N LEU A 16 -13.01 -25.65 5.49
CA LEU A 16 -12.54 -25.28 6.83
C LEU A 16 -12.60 -26.45 7.81
N ASP A 17 -13.62 -27.31 7.71
CA ASP A 17 -13.77 -28.46 8.61
C ASP A 17 -12.64 -29.48 8.47
N GLN A 18 -12.17 -29.70 7.23
CA GLN A 18 -11.11 -30.66 6.95
C GLN A 18 -9.82 -30.41 7.74
N PRO A 19 -9.19 -29.22 7.68
CA PRO A 19 -7.97 -28.94 8.45
C PRO A 19 -8.24 -28.81 9.96
N MET A 20 -9.43 -28.36 10.38
CA MET A 20 -9.79 -28.29 11.81
C MET A 20 -9.85 -29.68 12.47
N GLY A 21 -10.34 -30.70 11.75
CA GLY A 21 -10.37 -32.08 12.23
C GLY A 21 -9.04 -32.84 12.14
N ALA A 22 -8.05 -32.31 11.41
CA ALA A 22 -6.81 -33.01 11.09
C ALA A 22 -5.70 -32.86 12.15
N GLY A 23 -5.88 -31.98 13.15
CA GLY A 23 -4.88 -31.76 14.20
C GLY A 23 -3.56 -31.19 13.69
N LEU A 24 -3.62 -30.35 12.65
CA LEU A 24 -2.43 -29.77 12.02
C LEU A 24 -1.66 -28.84 12.97
N PRO A 25 -0.33 -28.71 12.81
CA PRO A 25 0.42 -27.62 13.41
C PRO A 25 -0.19 -26.26 13.08
N GLN A 26 -0.13 -25.30 14.02
CA GLN A 26 -0.82 -24.02 13.91
C GLN A 26 -0.60 -23.31 12.57
N MET A 27 0.63 -23.29 12.06
CA MET A 27 0.94 -22.59 10.81
C MET A 27 0.39 -23.31 9.58
N GLU A 28 0.37 -24.64 9.58
CA GLU A 28 -0.26 -25.43 8.51
C GLU A 28 -1.77 -25.26 8.52
N LEU A 29 -2.39 -25.27 9.72
CA LEU A 29 -3.79 -24.96 9.90
C LEU A 29 -4.14 -23.58 9.33
N TYR A 30 -3.34 -22.55 9.66
CA TYR A 30 -3.57 -21.19 9.20
C TYR A 30 -3.37 -21.04 7.68
N PHE A 31 -2.45 -21.79 7.09
CA PHE A 31 -2.27 -21.86 5.64
C PHE A 31 -3.51 -22.45 4.96
N GLU A 32 -4.03 -23.56 5.47
CA GLU A 32 -5.21 -24.25 4.94
C GLU A 32 -6.50 -23.44 5.10
N ILE A 33 -6.66 -22.75 6.24
CA ILE A 33 -7.75 -21.78 6.43
C ILE A 33 -7.63 -20.65 5.40
N GLY A 34 -6.42 -20.13 5.18
CA GLY A 34 -6.15 -19.13 4.16
C GLY A 34 -6.55 -19.59 2.75
N ARG A 35 -6.25 -20.85 2.40
CA ARG A 35 -6.67 -21.49 1.14
C ARG A 35 -8.19 -21.50 0.98
N ALA A 36 -8.90 -21.95 2.02
CA ALA A 36 -10.36 -22.01 2.02
C ALA A 36 -11.00 -20.62 1.84
N VAL A 37 -10.51 -19.60 2.56
CA VAL A 37 -10.99 -18.22 2.41
C VAL A 37 -10.67 -17.66 1.02
N CYS A 38 -9.53 -18.04 0.44
CA CYS A 38 -9.12 -17.62 -0.90
C CYS A 38 -10.02 -18.14 -2.03
N ALA A 39 -10.70 -19.27 -1.83
CA ALA A 39 -11.65 -19.82 -2.80
C ALA A 39 -12.84 -18.88 -3.07
N ARG A 40 -13.01 -17.84 -2.26
CA ARG A 40 -14.07 -16.82 -2.37
C ARG A 40 -13.46 -15.43 -2.57
N PRO A 41 -13.65 -14.80 -3.74
CA PRO A 41 -13.01 -13.51 -4.05
C PRO A 41 -13.52 -12.36 -3.16
N GLU A 42 -14.78 -12.40 -2.73
CA GLU A 42 -15.45 -11.34 -2.00
C GLU A 42 -14.80 -11.00 -0.64
N LYS A 43 -14.91 -9.73 -0.22
CA LYS A 43 -14.39 -9.26 1.08
C LYS A 43 -15.11 -9.91 2.27
N GLY A 44 -16.38 -10.30 2.09
CA GLY A 44 -17.21 -10.93 3.12
C GLY A 44 -16.79 -12.35 3.50
N ALA A 45 -16.02 -13.05 2.66
CA ALA A 45 -15.62 -14.45 2.91
C ALA A 45 -14.87 -14.63 4.23
N ALA A 46 -13.94 -13.72 4.55
CA ALA A 46 -13.20 -13.78 5.81
C ALA A 46 -14.07 -13.54 7.05
N VAL A 47 -15.14 -12.74 6.92
CA VAL A 47 -16.10 -12.51 8.01
C VAL A 47 -16.92 -13.77 8.24
N MET A 48 -17.48 -14.34 7.16
CA MET A 48 -18.29 -15.55 7.26
C MET A 48 -17.47 -16.76 7.73
N ALA A 49 -16.22 -16.90 7.29
CA ALA A 49 -15.32 -17.93 7.80
C ALA A 49 -15.03 -17.76 9.30
N ALA A 50 -14.83 -16.52 9.77
CA ALA A 50 -14.60 -16.23 11.18
C ALA A 50 -15.82 -16.58 12.04
N GLU A 51 -17.01 -16.15 11.63
CA GLU A 51 -18.27 -16.47 12.32
C GLU A 51 -18.50 -17.98 12.38
N TYR A 52 -18.29 -18.67 11.26
CA TYR A 52 -18.41 -20.12 11.19
C TYR A 52 -17.45 -20.85 12.13
N LEU A 53 -16.16 -20.49 12.10
CA LEU A 53 -15.15 -21.12 12.96
C LEU A 53 -15.41 -20.85 14.44
N GLN A 54 -15.80 -19.63 14.81
CA GLN A 54 -16.12 -19.30 16.20
C GLN A 54 -17.35 -20.05 16.72
N ALA A 55 -18.35 -20.27 15.87
CA ALA A 55 -19.57 -20.99 16.24
C ALA A 55 -19.35 -22.49 16.39
N ASN A 56 -18.57 -23.10 15.49
CA ASN A 56 -18.39 -24.57 15.44
C ASN A 56 -17.17 -25.06 16.22
N TYR A 57 -16.17 -24.20 16.44
CA TYR A 57 -14.93 -24.50 17.16
C TYR A 57 -14.65 -23.49 18.29
N PRO A 58 -15.56 -23.34 19.27
CA PRO A 58 -15.48 -22.28 20.29
C PRO A 58 -14.30 -22.43 21.27
N GLY A 59 -13.66 -23.61 21.33
CA GLY A 59 -12.45 -23.84 22.13
C GLY A 59 -11.20 -23.26 21.49
N ASP A 60 -11.21 -23.03 20.17
CA ASP A 60 -10.08 -22.52 19.41
C ASP A 60 -10.08 -21.00 19.38
N ARG A 61 -8.89 -20.42 19.61
CA ARG A 61 -8.70 -18.97 19.63
C ARG A 61 -8.01 -18.49 18.37
N GLY A 62 -8.21 -17.21 18.06
CA GLY A 62 -7.51 -16.54 16.96
C GLY A 62 -8.30 -16.41 15.66
N PHE A 63 -9.56 -16.87 15.60
CA PHE A 63 -10.39 -16.80 14.40
C PHE A 63 -11.23 -15.50 14.31
N SER A 64 -10.60 -14.34 14.49
CA SER A 64 -11.29 -13.05 14.23
C SER A 64 -11.33 -12.75 12.72
N PRO A 65 -12.31 -11.98 12.21
CA PRO A 65 -12.34 -11.58 10.79
C PRO A 65 -11.03 -10.95 10.30
N ARG A 66 -10.34 -10.19 11.17
CA ARG A 66 -9.01 -9.64 10.88
C ARG A 66 -7.97 -10.72 10.66
N ASN A 67 -7.93 -11.74 11.51
CA ASN A 67 -6.97 -12.83 11.37
C ASN A 67 -7.30 -13.71 10.17
N LEU A 68 -8.57 -13.93 9.84
CA LEU A 68 -8.95 -14.67 8.62
C LEU A 68 -8.50 -13.94 7.34
N ARG A 69 -8.54 -12.60 7.33
CA ARG A 69 -7.94 -11.80 6.24
C ARG A 69 -6.43 -12.00 6.16
N ARG A 70 -5.73 -11.96 7.30
CA ARG A 70 -4.28 -12.22 7.36
C ARG A 70 -3.93 -13.65 6.95
N MET A 71 -4.74 -14.65 7.29
CA MET A 71 -4.54 -16.04 6.86
C MET A 71 -4.71 -16.18 5.35
N ARG A 72 -5.68 -15.47 4.76
CA ARG A 72 -5.84 -15.37 3.31
C ARG A 72 -4.60 -14.74 2.65
N GLU A 73 -4.05 -13.68 3.22
CA GLU A 73 -2.81 -13.03 2.74
C GLU A 73 -1.59 -13.95 2.90
N PHE A 74 -1.49 -14.66 4.03
CA PHE A 74 -0.46 -15.66 4.29
C PHE A 74 -0.48 -16.77 3.23
N TYR A 75 -1.65 -17.31 2.91
CA TYR A 75 -1.79 -18.28 1.83
C TYR A 75 -1.33 -17.69 0.48
N ARG A 76 -1.83 -16.51 0.11
CA ARG A 76 -1.47 -15.85 -1.16
C ARG A 76 0.02 -15.57 -1.29
N ALA A 77 0.66 -15.16 -0.20
CA ALA A 77 2.08 -14.80 -0.21
C ALA A 77 2.99 -16.00 -0.45
N TYR A 78 2.54 -17.22 -0.12
CA TYR A 78 3.40 -18.41 -0.09
C TYR A 78 2.84 -19.61 -0.88
N ALA A 79 1.67 -19.52 -1.52
CA ALA A 79 1.08 -20.62 -2.27
C ALA A 79 1.96 -21.07 -3.44
N ASP A 80 2.55 -20.11 -4.15
CA ASP A 80 3.26 -20.35 -5.41
C ASP A 80 4.74 -20.72 -5.22
N SER A 81 5.28 -20.59 -3.99
CA SER A 81 6.66 -20.96 -3.68
C SER A 81 6.72 -22.00 -2.56
N LEU A 82 7.08 -23.24 -2.94
CA LEU A 82 7.30 -24.33 -1.99
C LEU A 82 8.41 -24.00 -0.97
N GLU A 83 9.46 -23.31 -1.41
CA GLU A 83 10.60 -22.94 -0.57
C GLU A 83 10.21 -21.88 0.48
N LEU A 84 9.61 -20.77 0.05
CA LEU A 84 9.19 -19.71 0.97
C LEU A 84 8.15 -20.20 1.95
N ARG A 85 7.20 -21.04 1.48
CA ARG A 85 6.25 -21.70 2.37
C ARG A 85 6.94 -22.55 3.42
N ALA A 86 7.93 -23.36 3.04
CA ALA A 86 8.66 -24.21 3.99
C ALA A 86 9.40 -23.38 5.06
N LEU A 87 9.86 -22.17 4.74
CA LEU A 87 10.44 -21.25 5.70
C LEU A 87 9.37 -20.59 6.58
N ALA A 88 8.29 -20.08 5.98
CA ALA A 88 7.19 -19.42 6.68
C ALA A 88 6.50 -20.32 7.72
N LEU A 89 6.33 -21.62 7.39
CA LEU A 89 5.76 -22.61 8.31
C LEU A 89 6.64 -22.89 9.55
N LYS A 90 7.95 -22.58 9.50
CA LYS A 90 8.86 -22.71 10.65
C LYS A 90 8.79 -21.53 11.61
N LEU A 91 8.29 -20.37 11.17
CA LEU A 91 8.12 -19.20 12.02
C LEU A 91 6.74 -19.19 12.68
N GLY A 92 6.63 -18.54 13.84
CA GLY A 92 5.36 -18.37 14.53
C GLY A 92 4.43 -17.38 13.81
N TRP A 93 3.13 -17.45 14.10
CA TRP A 93 2.12 -16.61 13.45
C TRP A 93 2.43 -15.11 13.53
N THR A 94 2.86 -14.62 14.70
CA THR A 94 3.11 -13.18 14.89
C THR A 94 4.35 -12.67 14.15
N GLN A 95 5.34 -13.52 13.90
CA GLN A 95 6.51 -13.20 13.05
C GLN A 95 6.10 -13.16 11.58
N ASN A 96 5.31 -14.15 11.13
CA ASN A 96 4.77 -14.15 9.78
C ASN A 96 3.89 -12.93 9.50
N VAL A 97 3.04 -12.53 10.45
CA VAL A 97 2.27 -11.27 10.33
C VAL A 97 3.20 -10.06 10.21
N ALA A 98 4.28 -9.99 10.99
CA ALA A 98 5.24 -8.89 10.89
C ALA A 98 5.93 -8.84 9.51
N ILE A 99 6.28 -9.99 8.95
CA ILE A 99 6.87 -10.10 7.61
C ILE A 99 5.86 -9.72 6.53
N LEU A 100 4.64 -10.25 6.58
CA LEU A 100 3.58 -9.93 5.61
C LEU A 100 3.19 -8.45 5.59
N GLU A 101 3.11 -7.82 6.77
CA GLU A 101 2.72 -6.42 6.89
C GLU A 101 3.90 -5.46 6.68
N GLY A 102 5.14 -5.94 6.90
CA GLY A 102 6.35 -5.12 6.89
C GLY A 102 7.22 -5.24 5.63
N CYS A 103 7.06 -6.30 4.84
CA CYS A 103 7.87 -6.55 3.64
C CYS A 103 7.06 -6.33 2.37
N GLU A 104 7.67 -5.68 1.38
CA GLU A 104 7.02 -5.23 0.16
C GLU A 104 7.13 -6.27 -0.95
N SER A 105 8.29 -6.91 -1.10
CA SER A 105 8.56 -7.87 -2.18
C SER A 105 8.68 -9.32 -1.69
N SER A 106 8.57 -10.26 -2.63
CA SER A 106 8.81 -11.69 -2.34
C SER A 106 10.26 -11.94 -1.90
N GLN A 107 11.22 -11.22 -2.49
CA GLN A 107 12.66 -11.29 -2.15
C GLN A 107 12.94 -10.78 -0.74
N GLU A 108 12.33 -9.66 -0.34
CA GLU A 108 12.45 -9.13 1.01
C GLU A 108 11.87 -10.12 2.04
N ARG A 109 10.71 -10.72 1.74
CA ARG A 109 10.13 -11.78 2.58
C ARG A 109 11.06 -12.98 2.70
N ASP A 110 11.67 -13.44 1.59
CA ASP A 110 12.64 -14.53 1.62
C ASP A 110 13.78 -14.23 2.58
N TRP A 111 14.39 -13.06 2.41
CA TRP A 111 15.51 -12.63 3.24
C TRP A 111 15.14 -12.61 4.73
N TYR A 112 14.02 -11.98 5.10
CA TYR A 112 13.61 -11.94 6.51
C TYR A 112 13.17 -13.29 7.06
N LEU A 113 12.58 -14.16 6.24
CA LEU A 113 12.26 -15.53 6.63
C LEU A 113 13.53 -16.30 7.00
N ARG A 114 14.57 -16.21 6.17
CA ARG A 114 15.87 -16.86 6.42
C ARG A 114 16.57 -16.24 7.62
N ALA A 115 16.72 -14.92 7.64
CA ALA A 115 17.41 -14.20 8.70
C ALA A 115 16.75 -14.42 10.07
N ALA A 116 15.41 -14.41 10.14
CA ALA A 116 14.70 -14.66 11.39
C ALA A 116 14.92 -16.09 11.92
N LEU A 117 15.04 -17.08 11.03
CA LEU A 117 15.32 -18.46 11.40
C LEU A 117 16.78 -18.65 11.82
N GLU A 118 17.71 -18.05 11.08
CA GLU A 118 19.15 -18.12 11.34
C GLU A 118 19.51 -17.46 12.68
N HIS A 119 19.10 -16.21 12.86
CA HIS A 119 19.39 -15.44 14.07
C HIS A 119 18.39 -15.68 15.22
N ARG A 120 17.36 -16.49 14.98
CA ARG A 120 16.28 -16.81 15.95
C ARG A 120 15.61 -15.56 16.53
N TRP A 121 15.37 -14.56 15.69
CA TRP A 121 14.77 -13.29 16.13
C TRP A 121 13.40 -13.50 16.73
N THR A 122 13.18 -12.90 17.89
CA THR A 122 11.83 -12.68 18.43
C THR A 122 11.03 -11.76 17.51
N LYS A 123 9.70 -11.70 17.70
CA LYS A 123 8.84 -10.75 16.97
C LYS A 123 9.34 -9.30 17.08
N VAL A 124 9.81 -8.90 18.26
CA VAL A 124 10.27 -7.52 18.53
C VAL A 124 11.53 -7.23 17.72
N GLU A 125 12.55 -8.09 17.81
CA GLU A 125 13.79 -7.94 17.06
C GLU A 125 13.53 -8.00 15.55
N LEU A 126 12.67 -8.90 15.08
CA LEU A 126 12.28 -8.96 13.67
C LEU A 126 11.63 -7.65 13.20
N LEU A 127 10.74 -7.06 13.99
CA LEU A 127 10.14 -5.76 13.69
C LEU A 127 11.18 -4.65 13.66
N GLU A 128 12.12 -4.62 14.61
CA GLU A 128 13.23 -3.67 14.62
C GLU A 128 14.09 -3.80 13.36
N LYS A 129 14.38 -5.03 12.92
CA LYS A 129 15.16 -5.31 11.71
C LYS A 129 14.43 -4.89 10.44
N ILE A 130 13.12 -5.18 10.36
CA ILE A 130 12.26 -4.72 9.27
C ILE A 130 12.23 -3.18 9.21
N GLN A 131 12.03 -2.52 10.34
CA GLN A 131 12.02 -1.05 10.42
C GLN A 131 13.37 -0.45 10.05
N ALA A 132 14.47 -1.09 10.47
CA ALA A 132 15.83 -0.71 10.13
C ALA A 132 16.21 -1.05 8.67
N ARG A 133 15.39 -1.77 7.92
CA ARG A 133 15.73 -2.27 6.57
C ARG A 133 17.04 -3.06 6.57
N ALA A 134 17.15 -4.02 7.48
CA ALA A 134 18.35 -4.86 7.59
C ALA A 134 18.71 -5.56 6.27
N TRP A 135 17.71 -5.98 5.48
CA TRP A 135 17.90 -6.63 4.18
C TRP A 135 18.63 -5.77 3.14
N LEU A 136 18.58 -4.44 3.26
CA LEU A 136 19.32 -3.52 2.37
C LEU A 136 20.79 -3.34 2.79
N ARG A 137 21.16 -3.78 3.99
CA ARG A 137 22.48 -3.53 4.60
C ARG A 137 23.31 -4.79 4.73
N GLU A 138 22.67 -5.93 4.91
CA GLU A 138 23.31 -7.23 5.05
C GLU A 138 22.88 -8.09 3.86
N GLY A 139 23.77 -8.19 2.86
CA GLY A 139 23.69 -9.28 1.90
C GLY A 139 23.95 -10.57 2.66
N LEU A 140 22.91 -11.36 2.90
CA LEU A 140 23.10 -12.75 3.30
C LEU A 140 23.55 -13.47 2.03
N ASP A 141 24.86 -13.51 1.81
CA ASP A 141 25.60 -14.25 0.78
C ASP A 141 24.81 -14.52 -0.51
N GLU A 142 24.68 -13.51 -1.38
CA GLU A 142 24.45 -13.81 -2.79
C GLU A 142 25.78 -14.33 -3.39
N PRO A 143 25.81 -15.50 -4.06
CA PRO A 143 26.96 -15.89 -4.84
C PRO A 143 27.16 -14.86 -5.95
N ASP A 144 28.35 -14.24 -5.96
CA ASP A 144 28.78 -13.26 -6.96
C ASP A 144 28.28 -13.61 -8.36
N ASN A 145 27.30 -12.85 -8.84
CA ASN A 145 27.07 -12.70 -10.25
C ASN A 145 27.04 -11.21 -10.58
N THR A 146 28.21 -10.59 -10.43
CA THR A 146 28.50 -9.27 -10.98
C THR A 146 28.32 -9.30 -12.48
N CYS A 147 27.30 -8.62 -12.99
CA CYS A 147 27.29 -8.15 -14.36
C CYS A 147 26.78 -6.73 -14.35
N TYR A 148 27.68 -5.75 -14.23
CA TYR A 148 27.71 -4.52 -15.04
C TYR A 148 29.00 -3.76 -14.68
N THR A 149 29.98 -3.76 -15.58
CA THR A 149 31.00 -2.71 -15.66
C THR A 149 30.56 -1.68 -16.69
N GLU A 150 30.90 -0.43 -16.42
CA GLU A 150 30.68 0.73 -17.28
C GLU A 150 31.11 0.48 -18.74
N SER A 151 30.14 0.40 -19.64
CA SER A 151 30.33 0.77 -21.05
C SER A 151 28.99 0.96 -21.74
N ASN A 152 28.75 2.19 -22.19
CA ASN A 152 27.69 2.56 -23.13
C ASN A 152 27.76 1.68 -24.39
N THR A 153 26.76 0.81 -24.58
CA THR A 153 26.30 0.42 -25.92
C THR A 153 24.84 -0.02 -25.84
N VAL A 154 23.98 0.67 -26.61
CA VAL A 154 22.59 0.28 -26.83
C VAL A 154 22.57 -0.93 -27.76
N SER A 155 21.90 -2.01 -27.35
CA SER A 155 21.39 -3.02 -28.27
C SER A 155 20.00 -3.48 -27.85
N ALA A 156 19.06 -3.34 -28.78
CA ALA A 156 17.70 -3.82 -28.69
C ALA A 156 17.67 -5.34 -28.47
N GLY A 157 16.96 -5.73 -27.41
CA GLY A 157 16.57 -7.10 -27.11
C GLY A 157 15.35 -7.03 -26.20
N CYS A 158 14.21 -6.70 -26.79
CA CYS A 158 12.92 -6.73 -26.11
C CYS A 158 12.62 -8.19 -25.72
N LEU A 159 12.96 -8.56 -24.49
CA LEU A 159 12.26 -9.62 -23.79
C LEU A 159 10.98 -8.99 -23.25
N GLU A 160 9.86 -9.56 -23.66
CA GLU A 160 8.52 -9.16 -23.27
C GLU A 160 8.42 -9.19 -21.74
N HIS A 161 8.54 -8.02 -21.13
CA HIS A 161 8.18 -7.80 -19.73
C HIS A 161 6.66 -7.79 -19.67
N GLU A 162 6.09 -8.90 -19.20
CA GLU A 162 4.73 -8.93 -18.68
C GLU A 162 4.57 -7.79 -17.66
N GLU A 163 3.59 -6.92 -17.92
CA GLU A 163 3.33 -5.71 -17.14
C GLU A 163 3.16 -6.02 -15.65
N ASP A 164 4.03 -5.46 -14.81
CA ASP A 164 3.85 -5.38 -13.36
C ASP A 164 3.52 -3.92 -12.98
N PRO A 165 2.22 -3.54 -12.85
CA PRO A 165 1.80 -2.16 -12.65
C PRO A 165 1.76 -1.83 -11.14
N PHE A 166 2.92 -1.55 -10.54
CA PHE A 166 2.98 -1.00 -9.18
C PHE A 166 4.00 0.16 -9.04
N CYS A 167 3.86 1.27 -9.80
CA CYS A 167 4.30 2.56 -9.24
C CYS A 167 3.21 3.09 -8.33
N VAL A 168 3.51 3.24 -7.04
CA VAL A 168 2.56 3.80 -6.09
C VAL A 168 3.09 5.07 -5.45
N SER A 169 3.18 6.14 -6.24
CA SER A 169 3.32 7.55 -5.79
C SER A 169 4.50 7.82 -4.85
N GLY A 170 5.69 7.98 -5.44
CA GLY A 170 6.93 8.36 -4.75
C GLY A 170 6.99 9.83 -4.27
N ASN A 171 5.90 10.60 -4.33
CA ASN A 171 5.91 12.00 -3.84
C ASN A 171 6.99 12.91 -4.47
N ILE A 172 7.23 12.73 -5.78
CA ILE A 172 8.15 13.56 -6.57
C ILE A 172 7.48 14.25 -7.78
N CYS A 173 6.29 13.83 -8.19
CA CYS A 173 5.57 14.39 -9.35
C CYS A 173 4.21 14.99 -8.96
N ARG A 174 3.16 14.15 -8.91
CA ARG A 174 1.75 14.57 -8.77
C ARG A 174 1.42 15.20 -7.42
N SER A 175 1.68 14.48 -6.32
CA SER A 175 1.33 14.98 -4.98
C SER A 175 2.11 16.22 -4.54
N PRO A 176 3.42 16.39 -4.85
CA PRO A 176 4.09 17.68 -4.63
C PRO A 176 3.50 18.79 -5.51
N MET A 177 3.17 18.49 -6.78
CA MET A 177 2.55 19.50 -7.65
C MET A 177 1.23 20.01 -7.02
N ALA A 178 0.39 19.11 -6.52
CA ALA A 178 -0.83 19.47 -5.81
C ALA A 178 -0.58 20.28 -4.53
N GLU A 179 0.42 19.91 -3.72
CA GLU A 179 0.79 20.68 -2.53
C GLU A 179 1.13 22.13 -2.85
N TYR A 180 2.03 22.35 -3.82
CA TYR A 180 2.50 23.69 -4.13
C TYR A 180 1.46 24.52 -4.89
N VAL A 181 0.65 23.91 -5.74
CA VAL A 181 -0.52 24.58 -6.35
C VAL A 181 -1.51 25.01 -5.28
N MET A 182 -1.88 24.14 -4.34
CA MET A 182 -2.82 24.47 -3.27
C MET A 182 -2.27 25.59 -2.36
N LYS A 183 -0.98 25.53 -2.01
CA LYS A 183 -0.30 26.59 -1.24
C LYS A 183 -0.37 27.95 -1.95
N ASP A 184 -0.19 27.96 -3.27
CA ASP A 184 -0.26 29.18 -4.06
C ASP A 184 -1.69 29.73 -4.16
N LEU A 185 -2.69 28.86 -4.38
CA LEU A 185 -4.11 29.24 -4.40
C LEU A 185 -4.57 29.85 -3.06
N VAL A 186 -4.28 29.16 -1.95
CA VAL A 186 -4.61 29.64 -0.60
C VAL A 186 -3.91 30.97 -0.29
N LYS A 187 -2.65 31.13 -0.72
CA LYS A 187 -1.92 32.39 -0.58
C LYS A 187 -2.59 33.51 -1.37
N LYS A 188 -3.00 33.26 -2.62
CA LYS A 188 -3.70 34.23 -3.47
C LYS A 188 -5.08 34.60 -2.92
N ALA A 189 -5.75 33.68 -2.25
CA ALA A 189 -7.01 33.92 -1.54
C ALA A 189 -6.85 34.66 -0.20
N GLY A 190 -5.62 34.86 0.28
CA GLY A 190 -5.36 35.52 1.57
C GLY A 190 -5.53 34.62 2.80
N LEU A 191 -5.70 33.31 2.62
CA LEU A 191 -6.06 32.34 3.67
C LEU A 191 -4.85 31.54 4.20
N LYS A 192 -3.62 31.96 3.91
CA LYS A 192 -2.40 31.20 4.24
C LYS A 192 -2.29 30.79 5.71
N GLY A 193 -2.81 31.61 6.63
CA GLY A 193 -2.76 31.34 8.07
C GLY A 193 -3.73 30.27 8.56
N GLU A 194 -4.68 29.85 7.72
CA GLU A 194 -5.78 28.95 8.09
C GLU A 194 -5.55 27.52 7.60
N PHE A 195 -4.54 27.30 6.75
CA PHE A 195 -4.29 26.00 6.12
C PHE A 195 -2.88 25.47 6.42
N GLN A 196 -2.82 24.21 6.82
CA GLN A 196 -1.61 23.41 6.81
C GLN A 196 -1.67 22.45 5.61
N ILE A 197 -0.75 22.62 4.65
CA ILE A 197 -0.72 21.83 3.41
C ILE A 197 0.63 21.13 3.32
N ALA A 198 0.58 19.81 3.10
CA ALA A 198 1.75 18.97 2.85
C ALA A 198 1.36 17.82 1.93
N SER A 199 2.35 17.25 1.24
CA SER A 199 2.21 16.00 0.49
C SER A 199 3.04 14.89 1.11
N ALA A 200 2.71 13.65 0.75
CA ALA A 200 3.40 12.46 1.20
C ALA A 200 3.30 11.34 0.15
N ALA A 201 4.23 10.40 0.21
CA ALA A 201 4.30 9.20 -0.61
C ALA A 201 3.54 8.05 0.04
N THR A 202 2.81 7.27 -0.76
CA THR A 202 2.30 5.97 -0.32
C THR A 202 3.36 4.88 -0.40
N SER A 203 4.44 5.12 -1.12
CA SER A 203 5.59 4.24 -1.26
C SER A 203 6.86 4.86 -0.66
N ARG A 204 8.01 4.20 -0.82
CA ARG A 204 9.27 4.59 -0.16
C ARG A 204 10.46 4.80 -1.10
N GLU A 205 10.29 4.59 -2.39
CA GLU A 205 11.39 4.56 -3.37
C GLU A 205 12.11 5.92 -3.46
N GLU A 206 11.37 7.00 -3.23
CA GLU A 206 11.82 8.36 -3.51
C GLU A 206 12.04 9.21 -2.25
N ILE A 207 11.95 8.64 -1.05
CA ILE A 207 12.03 9.42 0.20
C ILE A 207 13.34 10.22 0.28
N GLY A 208 13.21 11.51 0.58
CA GLY A 208 14.30 12.48 0.64
C GLY A 208 14.57 13.17 -0.70
N ASN A 209 14.10 12.63 -1.82
CA ASN A 209 14.35 13.24 -3.14
C ASN A 209 13.54 14.53 -3.31
N PRO A 210 14.10 15.50 -4.06
CA PRO A 210 13.37 16.71 -4.43
C PRO A 210 12.30 16.38 -5.48
N ILE A 211 11.46 17.37 -5.79
CA ILE A 211 10.51 17.26 -6.89
C ILE A 211 11.25 16.92 -8.19
N TYR A 212 10.69 15.96 -8.93
CA TYR A 212 11.19 15.51 -10.22
C TYR A 212 11.39 16.71 -11.16
N PRO A 213 12.55 16.86 -11.83
CA PRO A 213 12.89 18.10 -12.52
C PRO A 213 11.84 18.60 -13.56
N PRO A 214 11.19 17.74 -14.36
CA PRO A 214 10.08 18.15 -15.21
C PRO A 214 8.87 18.71 -14.44
N ALA A 215 8.45 18.07 -13.34
CA ALA A 215 7.36 18.60 -12.49
C ALA A 215 7.74 19.96 -11.89
N ARG A 216 9.00 20.13 -11.46
CA ARG A 216 9.52 21.41 -10.97
C ARG A 216 9.50 22.50 -12.04
N ARG A 217 9.90 22.18 -13.28
CA ARG A 217 9.81 23.12 -14.41
C ARG A 217 8.36 23.53 -14.65
N LYS A 218 7.44 22.57 -14.59
CA LYS A 218 6.01 22.84 -14.77
C LYS A 218 5.45 23.79 -13.72
N LEU A 219 5.79 23.59 -12.44
CA LEU A 219 5.45 24.53 -11.36
C LEU A 219 6.02 25.94 -11.63
N ALA A 220 7.29 26.02 -12.06
CA ALA A 220 7.96 27.29 -12.34
C ALA A 220 7.36 28.05 -13.54
N GLU A 221 6.92 27.34 -14.59
CA GLU A 221 6.20 27.94 -15.75
C GLU A 221 4.96 28.73 -15.32
N HIS A 222 4.31 28.30 -14.23
CA HIS A 222 3.12 28.95 -13.67
C HIS A 222 3.43 29.87 -12.47
N GLY A 223 4.71 30.15 -12.20
CA GLY A 223 5.15 31.05 -11.13
C GLY A 223 5.01 30.48 -9.72
N VAL A 224 4.91 29.15 -9.58
CA VAL A 224 4.78 28.48 -8.28
C VAL A 224 6.17 28.02 -7.80
N SER A 225 6.66 28.60 -6.70
CA SER A 225 7.89 28.14 -6.04
C SER A 225 7.64 26.84 -5.27
N CYS A 226 8.59 25.93 -5.35
CA CYS A 226 8.56 24.63 -4.68
C CYS A 226 9.85 24.30 -3.94
N ASP A 227 10.51 25.34 -3.42
CA ASP A 227 11.76 25.20 -2.68
C ASP A 227 11.54 24.51 -1.34
N GLY A 228 12.48 23.65 -0.95
CA GLY A 228 12.44 22.95 0.34
C GLY A 228 11.64 21.65 0.34
N HIS A 229 11.11 21.21 -0.81
CA HIS A 229 10.49 19.89 -0.91
C HIS A 229 11.50 18.77 -0.70
N ALA A 230 11.13 17.81 0.13
CA ALA A 230 11.78 16.51 0.21
C ALA A 230 10.67 15.47 0.36
N ALA A 231 10.66 14.47 -0.51
CA ALA A 231 9.67 13.42 -0.47
C ALA A 231 9.68 12.73 0.90
N ARG A 232 8.49 12.52 1.48
CA ARG A 232 8.33 11.86 2.78
C ARG A 232 7.24 10.80 2.70
N GLN A 233 7.32 9.77 3.52
CA GLN A 233 6.29 8.74 3.53
C GLN A 233 5.07 9.20 4.35
N LEU A 234 3.88 8.84 3.87
CA LEU A 234 2.63 8.92 4.63
C LEU A 234 2.74 8.01 5.87
N ARG A 235 2.34 8.53 7.02
CA ARG A 235 2.30 7.76 8.28
C ARG A 235 0.87 7.62 8.78
N ASN A 236 0.64 6.61 9.61
CA ASN A 236 -0.64 6.45 10.29
C ASN A 236 -0.98 7.69 11.14
N SER A 237 0.01 8.32 11.78
CA SER A 237 -0.16 9.58 12.53
C SER A 237 -0.65 10.75 11.68
N ASP A 238 -0.35 10.75 10.38
CA ASP A 238 -0.84 11.81 9.48
C ASP A 238 -2.38 11.72 9.35
N TYR A 239 -2.96 10.54 9.54
CA TYR A 239 -4.40 10.40 9.62
C TYR A 239 -4.98 11.07 10.87
N GLU A 240 -4.22 11.28 11.95
CA GLU A 240 -4.72 12.02 13.11
C GLU A 240 -4.47 13.53 12.95
N GLU A 241 -3.38 13.90 12.29
CA GLU A 241 -2.93 15.30 12.16
C GLU A 241 -3.71 16.10 11.11
N TYR A 242 -4.09 15.49 9.99
CA TYR A 242 -4.70 16.21 8.86
C TYR A 242 -6.22 16.03 8.80
N ASP A 243 -6.97 17.11 8.59
CA ASP A 243 -8.43 17.06 8.45
C ASP A 243 -8.89 16.36 7.16
N LEU A 244 -8.05 16.38 6.13
CA LEU A 244 -8.34 15.84 4.81
C LEU A 244 -7.10 15.18 4.20
N LEU A 245 -7.27 14.01 3.60
CA LEU A 245 -6.21 13.28 2.91
C LEU A 245 -6.63 13.02 1.47
N ILE A 246 -5.86 13.54 0.52
CA ILE A 246 -6.22 13.52 -0.90
C ILE A 246 -5.33 12.57 -1.70
N GLY A 247 -5.95 11.59 -2.35
CA GLY A 247 -5.30 10.65 -3.28
C GLY A 247 -5.28 11.19 -4.72
N MET A 248 -4.21 10.88 -5.47
CA MET A 248 -4.10 11.27 -6.89
C MET A 248 -4.77 10.26 -7.83
N ASP A 249 -4.85 9.00 -7.42
CA ASP A 249 -5.44 7.89 -8.17
C ASP A 249 -6.00 6.81 -7.20
N GLN A 250 -6.72 5.83 -7.71
CA GLN A 250 -7.31 4.76 -6.90
C GLN A 250 -6.25 3.87 -6.24
N ALA A 251 -5.05 3.74 -6.83
CA ALA A 251 -3.96 3.00 -6.21
C ALA A 251 -3.44 3.72 -4.96
N ASN A 252 -3.34 5.05 -4.99
CA ASN A 252 -2.96 5.90 -3.88
C ASN A 252 -4.00 5.73 -2.78
N LEU A 253 -5.28 5.85 -3.12
CA LEU A 253 -6.38 5.69 -2.17
C LEU A 253 -6.33 4.31 -1.48
N ARG A 254 -6.21 3.22 -2.24
CA ARG A 254 -6.04 1.86 -1.66
C ARG A 254 -4.87 1.78 -0.69
N ASN A 255 -3.75 2.41 -1.01
CA ASN A 255 -2.56 2.40 -0.17
C ASN A 255 -2.69 3.28 1.07
N MET A 256 -3.34 4.44 0.95
CA MET A 256 -3.69 5.30 2.09
C MET A 256 -4.57 4.54 3.10
N TYR A 257 -5.60 3.84 2.62
CA TYR A 257 -6.43 2.97 3.46
C TYR A 257 -5.60 1.90 4.19
N ARG A 258 -4.62 1.30 3.51
CA ARG A 258 -3.71 0.31 4.10
C ARG A 258 -2.81 0.92 5.18
N ILE A 259 -2.18 2.06 4.89
CA ILE A 259 -1.22 2.75 5.78
C ILE A 259 -1.91 3.34 7.02
N CYS A 260 -3.08 3.95 6.83
CA CYS A 260 -3.84 4.60 7.90
C CYS A 260 -4.77 3.62 8.65
N GLY A 261 -4.90 2.37 8.19
CA GLY A 261 -5.74 1.36 8.83
C GLY A 261 -7.24 1.50 8.54
N GLY A 262 -7.62 2.36 7.60
CA GLY A 262 -8.99 2.66 7.21
C GLY A 262 -9.25 4.15 7.08
N ASP A 263 -10.49 4.50 6.75
CA ASP A 263 -11.02 5.86 6.81
C ASP A 263 -12.23 5.88 7.75
N PHE A 264 -12.03 6.35 8.97
CA PHE A 264 -13.01 6.35 10.04
C PHE A 264 -13.86 7.63 10.07
N ASN A 265 -13.33 8.72 9.51
CA ASN A 265 -13.93 10.06 9.54
C ASN A 265 -14.33 10.56 8.14
N ASP A 266 -14.33 9.68 7.13
CA ASP A 266 -14.70 10.00 5.74
C ASP A 266 -13.90 11.18 5.16
N LYS A 267 -12.57 11.12 5.31
CA LYS A 267 -11.65 12.19 4.91
C LYS A 267 -10.64 11.80 3.84
N MET A 268 -10.72 10.59 3.30
CA MET A 268 -9.89 10.12 2.19
C MET A 268 -10.65 10.21 0.87
N HIS A 269 -10.29 11.18 0.04
CA HIS A 269 -10.97 11.46 -1.24
C HIS A 269 -9.98 11.55 -2.39
N LEU A 270 -10.42 11.33 -3.63
CA LEU A 270 -9.60 11.63 -4.81
C LEU A 270 -9.66 13.12 -5.14
N LEU A 271 -8.54 13.66 -5.65
CA LEU A 271 -8.45 15.08 -6.01
C LEU A 271 -9.51 15.48 -7.06
N MET A 272 -9.77 14.62 -8.04
CA MET A 272 -10.68 14.91 -9.15
C MET A 272 -12.16 14.87 -8.77
N GLU A 273 -12.52 14.33 -7.59
CA GLU A 273 -13.87 14.45 -7.06
C GLU A 273 -14.28 15.92 -6.90
N TYR A 274 -13.33 16.75 -6.44
CA TYR A 274 -13.54 18.18 -6.27
C TYR A 274 -13.57 18.97 -7.59
N ALA A 275 -13.05 18.40 -8.68
CA ALA A 275 -13.19 18.96 -10.02
C ALA A 275 -14.53 18.57 -10.68
N GLY A 276 -15.39 17.78 -10.01
CA GLY A 276 -16.64 17.25 -10.57
C GLY A 276 -16.47 15.99 -11.42
N TYR A 277 -15.31 15.33 -11.34
CA TYR A 277 -14.98 14.13 -12.12
C TYR A 277 -14.56 12.98 -11.18
N PRO A 278 -15.49 12.42 -10.38
CA PRO A 278 -15.16 11.43 -9.33
C PRO A 278 -14.60 10.10 -9.85
N GLU A 279 -14.84 9.77 -11.11
CA GLU A 279 -14.32 8.56 -11.76
C GLU A 279 -12.99 8.80 -12.49
N GLN A 280 -12.49 10.04 -12.52
CA GLN A 280 -11.23 10.39 -13.16
C GLN A 280 -10.08 10.38 -12.13
N GLU A 281 -8.91 9.93 -12.57
CA GLU A 281 -7.67 10.01 -11.79
C GLU A 281 -6.79 11.12 -12.36
N VAL A 282 -5.92 11.68 -11.52
CA VAL A 282 -4.88 12.62 -11.99
C VAL A 282 -3.91 11.84 -12.86
N ALA A 283 -3.75 12.26 -14.12
CA ALA A 283 -2.82 11.62 -15.05
C ALA A 283 -1.41 11.54 -14.45
N ASP A 284 -0.75 10.38 -14.56
CA ASP A 284 0.63 10.21 -14.09
C ASP A 284 1.65 10.59 -15.15
N PRO A 285 2.36 11.73 -15.01
CA PRO A 285 3.31 12.17 -16.01
C PRO A 285 4.59 11.34 -15.99
N TRP A 286 4.82 10.51 -14.96
CA TRP A 286 6.00 9.64 -14.91
C TRP A 286 6.04 8.65 -16.08
N TYR A 287 4.88 8.16 -16.51
CA TYR A 287 4.76 7.18 -17.59
C TYR A 287 4.45 7.81 -18.94
N THR A 288 3.78 8.95 -18.94
CA THR A 288 3.28 9.59 -20.17
C THR A 288 4.17 10.75 -20.64
N ASP A 289 5.04 11.27 -19.76
CA ASP A 289 5.76 12.54 -19.92
C ASP A 289 4.81 13.75 -20.16
N ASP A 290 3.51 13.57 -19.93
CA ASP A 290 2.47 14.60 -20.13
C ASP A 290 2.20 15.39 -18.83
N PHE A 291 3.11 16.33 -18.57
CA PHE A 291 2.99 17.27 -17.45
C PHE A 291 1.90 18.33 -17.64
N ASP A 292 1.42 18.56 -18.87
CA ASP A 292 0.35 19.51 -19.17
C ASP A 292 -1.01 18.98 -18.70
N THR A 293 -1.33 17.72 -19.00
CA THR A 293 -2.55 17.08 -18.51
C THR A 293 -2.54 16.96 -17.00
N THR A 294 -1.42 16.52 -16.42
CA THR A 294 -1.25 16.46 -14.96
C THR A 294 -1.49 17.82 -14.31
N TRP A 295 -0.91 18.89 -14.87
CA TRP A 295 -1.10 20.24 -14.35
C TRP A 295 -2.58 20.68 -14.41
N ARG A 296 -3.28 20.41 -15.52
CA ARG A 296 -4.70 20.75 -15.66
C ARG A 296 -5.56 20.03 -14.63
N ASP A 297 -5.34 18.73 -14.45
CA ASP A 297 -6.06 17.92 -13.47
C ASP A 297 -5.82 18.43 -12.05
N VAL A 298 -4.55 18.63 -11.67
CA VAL A 298 -4.16 19.13 -10.36
C VAL A 298 -4.74 20.51 -10.08
N LEU A 299 -4.65 21.44 -11.03
CA LEU A 299 -5.18 22.80 -10.86
C LEU A 299 -6.70 22.79 -10.71
N ALA A 300 -7.41 22.04 -11.54
CA ALA A 300 -8.87 21.94 -11.47
C ALA A 300 -9.32 21.34 -10.12
N GLY A 301 -8.70 20.26 -9.68
CA GLY A 301 -9.04 19.63 -8.40
C GLY A 301 -8.70 20.49 -7.19
N CYS A 302 -7.52 21.14 -7.17
CA CYS A 302 -7.17 22.05 -6.07
C CYS A 302 -8.08 23.28 -6.00
N GLN A 303 -8.48 23.84 -7.14
CA GLN A 303 -9.42 24.98 -7.17
C GLN A 303 -10.80 24.56 -6.65
N GLY A 304 -11.35 23.46 -7.15
CA GLY A 304 -12.64 22.95 -6.69
C GLY A 304 -12.64 22.59 -5.21
N LEU A 305 -11.54 22.03 -4.70
CA LEU A 305 -11.38 21.72 -3.29
C LEU A 305 -11.39 23.00 -2.43
N LEU A 306 -10.61 24.02 -2.84
CA LEU A 306 -10.56 25.28 -2.12
C LEU A 306 -11.94 25.98 -2.11
N ASP A 307 -12.62 26.03 -3.25
CA ASP A 307 -13.95 26.63 -3.37
C ASP A 307 -14.96 25.94 -2.46
N GLN A 308 -14.92 24.60 -2.40
CA GLN A 308 -15.77 23.81 -1.51
C GLN A 308 -15.47 24.07 -0.03
N ILE A 309 -14.19 24.15 0.37
CA ILE A 309 -13.81 24.44 1.77
C ILE A 309 -14.29 25.84 2.17
N ILE A 310 -14.10 26.84 1.31
CA ILE A 310 -14.56 28.22 1.57
C ILE A 310 -16.09 28.27 1.70
N ALA A 311 -16.81 27.53 0.85
CA ALA A 311 -18.27 27.48 0.91
C ALA A 311 -18.83 26.77 2.17
N GLN A 312 -18.07 25.85 2.76
CA GLN A 312 -18.45 25.11 3.97
C GLN A 312 -18.01 25.79 5.27
N GLY A 313 -16.97 26.64 5.20
CA GLY A 313 -16.39 27.36 6.34
C GLY A 313 -16.93 28.79 6.57
N GLY A 314 -17.83 29.28 5.72
CA GLY A 314 -18.54 30.56 5.87
C GLY A 314 -19.95 30.40 6.42
#